data_AF-A0A1R1BAF4-F1
#
_entry.id   AF-A0A1R1BAF4-F1
#
_cell.length_a   1.000
_cell.length_b   1.000
_cell.length_c   1.000
_cell.angle_alpha   90.00
_cell.angle_beta   90.00
_cell.angle_gamma   90.00
#
_symmetry.space_group_name_H-M   'P 1'
#
loop_
_entity.id
_entity.type
_entity.pdbx_description
1 polymer ?
#
loop_
_entity_poly.entity_id
_entity_poly.type
_entity_poly.pdbx_seq_one_letter_code
_entity_poly.pdbx_strand_id
1 'polypeptide(L)'
;MEISDLIPRNKFDFERVYELKKLDVKVLKPILPYLFEWIQDINWPIATEIAQILVECKEEGLPNIRLILKGDDYDWKYFCLTAVVKDLPKEIKKELTRDLERLTFNPSKDDVLFEIDIEAGIILSEIE
;
A
#
# COMPACT_ATOMS: atom_id res chain seq x y z
N MET A 1 18.42 9.89 16.89
CA MET A 1 17.77 8.69 16.33
C MET A 1 17.28 9.10 14.98
N GLU A 2 17.81 8.49 13.93
CA GLU A 2 17.37 8.77 12.57
C GLU A 2 16.04 8.06 12.34
N ILE A 3 15.15 8.63 11.54
CA ILE A 3 13.84 8.01 11.28
C ILE A 3 13.98 6.64 10.59
N SER A 4 15.04 6.45 9.79
CA SER A 4 15.39 5.16 9.19
C SER A 4 15.69 4.08 10.22
N ASP A 5 16.14 4.47 11.42
CA ASP A 5 16.35 3.53 12.52
C ASP A 5 15.03 2.94 13.01
N LEU A 6 13.86 3.41 12.58
CA LEU A 6 12.56 2.87 12.98
C LEU A 6 11.94 1.91 11.97
N ILE A 7 12.59 1.67 10.83
CA ILE A 7 12.15 0.65 9.87
C ILE A 7 12.21 -0.74 10.57
N PRO A 8 11.20 -1.62 10.39
CA PRO A 8 11.25 -2.97 10.92
C PRO A 8 12.49 -3.73 10.43
N ARG A 9 13.10 -4.53 11.30
CA ARG A 9 14.34 -5.26 11.00
C ARG A 9 14.07 -6.67 10.47
N ASN A 10 12.90 -7.22 10.78
CA ASN A 10 12.46 -8.55 10.37
C ASN A 10 10.93 -8.67 10.48
N LYS A 11 10.37 -9.74 9.91
CA LYS A 11 8.92 -9.98 9.85
C LYS A 11 8.19 -10.17 11.19
N PHE A 12 8.90 -10.21 12.32
CA PHE A 12 8.36 -10.30 13.68
C PHE A 12 8.68 -9.06 14.53
N ASP A 13 9.16 -7.97 13.93
CA ASP A 13 9.62 -6.78 14.66
C ASP A 13 8.47 -5.86 15.09
N PHE A 14 7.57 -6.39 15.91
CA PHE A 14 6.42 -5.65 16.47
C PHE A 14 6.85 -4.46 17.33
N GLU A 15 8.04 -4.53 17.95
CA GLU A 15 8.62 -3.41 18.70
C GLU A 15 8.68 -2.14 17.83
N ARG A 16 9.25 -2.24 16.63
CA ARG A 16 9.35 -1.12 15.70
C ARG A 16 8.00 -0.67 15.17
N VAL A 17 7.11 -1.61 14.88
CA VAL A 17 5.73 -1.30 14.48
C VAL A 17 5.02 -0.46 15.54
N TYR A 18 5.16 -0.80 16.83
CA TYR A 18 4.53 -0.05 17.90
C TYR A 18 5.11 1.35 18.08
N GLU A 19 6.40 1.55 17.81
CA GLU A 19 6.97 2.90 17.79
C GLU A 19 6.47 3.71 16.59
N LEU A 20 6.39 3.10 15.39
CA LEU A 20 5.88 3.75 14.19
C LEU A 20 4.42 4.23 14.37
N LYS A 21 3.56 3.44 15.03
CA LYS A 21 2.16 3.79 15.30
C LYS A 21 1.99 5.05 16.16
N LYS A 22 3.02 5.51 16.85
CA LYS A 22 2.98 6.71 17.71
C LYS A 22 3.42 7.98 16.99
N LEU A 23 3.96 7.86 15.77
CA LEU A 23 4.52 8.99 15.04
C LEU A 23 3.49 9.69 14.18
N ASP A 24 3.68 11.00 14.01
CA ASP A 24 2.93 11.76 13.01
C ASP A 24 3.29 11.29 11.59
N VAL A 25 2.29 11.24 10.71
CA VAL A 25 2.44 10.89 9.28
C VAL A 25 3.56 11.70 8.60
N LYS A 26 3.71 12.98 8.95
CA LYS A 26 4.77 13.85 8.39
C LYS A 26 6.18 13.35 8.72
N VAL A 27 6.35 12.71 9.87
CA VAL A 27 7.61 12.10 10.29
C VAL A 27 7.85 10.80 9.54
N LEU A 28 6.79 10.03 9.25
CA LEU A 28 6.87 8.77 8.51
C LEU A 28 7.20 8.96 7.02
N LYS A 29 6.82 10.10 6.43
CA LYS A 29 6.98 10.39 4.99
C LYS A 29 8.32 9.97 4.37
N PRO A 30 9.51 10.26 4.97
CA PRO A 30 10.79 9.92 4.36
C PRO A 30 11.05 8.41 4.29
N ILE A 31 10.37 7.61 5.12
CA ILE A 31 10.56 6.15 5.19
C ILE A 31 9.41 5.35 4.57
N LEU A 32 8.35 6.02 4.07
CA LEU A 32 7.22 5.35 3.43
C LEU A 32 7.64 4.33 2.35
N PRO A 33 8.59 4.61 1.43
CA PRO A 33 9.03 3.60 0.46
C PRO A 33 9.42 2.27 1.10
N TYR A 34 10.17 2.31 2.20
CA TYR A 34 10.63 1.13 2.92
C TYR A 34 9.52 0.48 3.74
N LEU A 35 8.55 1.26 4.25
CA LEU A 35 7.40 0.69 4.95
C LEU A 35 6.48 -0.07 3.98
N PHE A 36 6.32 0.41 2.75
CA PHE A 36 5.56 -0.30 1.73
C PHE A 36 6.20 -1.65 1.33
N GLU A 37 7.51 -1.84 1.48
CA GLU A 37 8.15 -3.14 1.21
C GLU A 37 7.64 -4.23 2.19
N TRP A 38 7.23 -3.86 3.40
CA TRP A 38 6.69 -4.79 4.40
C TRP A 38 5.29 -5.33 4.09
N ILE A 39 4.66 -4.88 3.00
CA ILE A 39 3.40 -5.43 2.49
C ILE A 39 3.57 -6.20 1.18
N GLN A 40 4.80 -6.47 0.73
CA GLN A 40 5.08 -7.37 -0.40
C GLN A 40 4.61 -8.80 -0.14
N ASP A 41 4.53 -9.21 1.13
CA ASP A 41 4.01 -10.50 1.55
C ASP A 41 3.13 -10.32 2.78
N ILE A 42 1.82 -10.40 2.59
CA ILE A 42 0.84 -10.22 3.69
C ILE A 42 0.91 -11.35 4.73
N ASN A 43 1.62 -12.45 4.45
CA ASN A 43 1.85 -13.53 5.42
C ASN A 43 2.92 -13.16 6.46
N TRP A 44 3.65 -12.06 6.28
CA TRP A 44 4.55 -11.57 7.32
C TRP A 44 3.73 -11.10 8.53
N PRO A 45 4.06 -11.57 9.76
CA PRO A 45 3.28 -11.26 10.95
C PRO A 45 3.03 -9.77 11.19
N ILE A 46 3.96 -8.90 10.78
CA ILE A 46 3.83 -7.44 10.92
C ILE A 46 3.13 -6.76 9.74
N ALA A 47 2.89 -7.44 8.61
CA ALA A 47 2.43 -6.80 7.38
C ALA A 47 1.06 -6.12 7.56
N THR A 48 0.11 -6.78 8.24
CA THR A 48 -1.20 -6.19 8.53
C THR A 48 -1.10 -4.92 9.40
N GLU A 49 -0.21 -4.92 10.40
CA GLU A 49 -0.02 -3.76 11.26
C GLU A 49 0.66 -2.60 10.53
N ILE A 50 1.58 -2.90 9.61
CA ILE A 50 2.19 -1.91 8.72
C ILE A 50 1.15 -1.37 7.74
N ALA A 51 0.32 -2.22 7.14
CA ALA A 51 -0.75 -1.79 6.23
C ALA A 51 -1.68 -0.77 6.90
N GLN A 52 -2.06 -0.98 8.16
CA GLN A 52 -2.83 0.01 8.94
C GLN A 52 -2.11 1.36 9.07
N ILE A 53 -0.79 1.35 9.33
CA ILE A 53 0.01 2.60 9.36
C ILE A 53 -0.02 3.29 8.00
N LEU A 54 0.11 2.53 6.91
CA LEU A 54 0.12 3.07 5.54
C LEU A 54 -1.24 3.68 5.16
N VAL A 55 -2.36 3.09 5.59
CA VAL A 55 -3.71 3.65 5.41
C VAL A 55 -3.83 5.01 6.10
N GLU A 56 -3.34 5.14 7.34
CA GLU A 56 -3.35 6.40 8.08
C GLU A 56 -2.50 7.51 7.42
N CYS A 57 -1.55 7.14 6.54
CA CYS A 57 -0.73 8.11 5.83
C CYS A 57 -1.46 8.82 4.68
N LYS A 58 -2.65 8.35 4.27
CA LYS A 58 -3.55 9.00 3.29
C LYS A 58 -2.81 9.55 2.06
N GLU A 59 -2.89 10.85 1.80
CA GLU A 59 -2.31 11.51 0.63
C GLU A 59 -0.79 11.33 0.53
N GLU A 60 -0.10 11.23 1.66
CA GLU A 60 1.35 11.09 1.71
C GLU A 60 1.82 9.72 1.16
N GLY A 61 0.95 8.70 1.19
CA GLY A 61 1.22 7.38 0.63
C GLY A 61 0.96 7.27 -0.88
N LEU A 62 0.22 8.20 -1.48
CA LEU A 62 -0.18 8.12 -2.90
C LEU A 62 1.00 7.99 -3.89
N PRO A 63 2.13 8.71 -3.74
CA PRO A 63 3.26 8.53 -4.64
C PRO A 63 3.80 7.10 -4.66
N ASN A 64 3.88 6.46 -3.49
CA ASN A 64 4.36 5.10 -3.34
C ASN A 64 3.38 4.08 -3.92
N ILE A 65 2.08 4.23 -3.62
CA ILE A 65 1.03 3.39 -4.20
C ILE A 65 1.11 3.41 -5.73
N ARG A 66 1.20 4.60 -6.34
CA ARG A 66 1.29 4.72 -7.80
C ARG A 66 2.54 4.07 -8.40
N LEU A 67 3.66 4.07 -7.67
CA LEU A 67 4.88 3.37 -8.11
C LEU A 67 4.66 1.85 -8.09
N ILE A 68 4.07 1.32 -7.02
CA ILE A 68 3.77 -0.12 -6.88
C ILE A 68 2.80 -0.57 -7.97
N LEU A 69 1.68 0.15 -8.17
CA LEU A 69 0.66 -0.16 -9.19
C LEU A 69 1.18 -0.10 -10.64
N LYS A 70 2.35 0.50 -10.87
CA LYS A 70 3.02 0.56 -12.18
C LYS A 70 4.19 -0.42 -12.33
N GLY A 71 4.63 -1.04 -11.23
CA GLY A 71 5.76 -1.97 -11.25
C GLY A 71 5.42 -3.32 -11.88
N ASP A 72 6.33 -4.27 -11.75
CA ASP A 72 6.18 -5.65 -12.26
C ASP A 72 6.14 -6.70 -11.13
N ASP A 73 6.01 -6.25 -9.89
CA ASP A 73 5.77 -7.12 -8.73
C ASP A 73 4.26 -7.27 -8.52
N TYR A 74 3.71 -8.33 -9.09
CA TYR A 74 2.26 -8.55 -9.15
C TYR A 74 1.66 -8.91 -7.79
N ASP A 75 2.38 -9.67 -6.96
CA ASP A 75 1.96 -9.95 -5.58
C ASP A 75 1.91 -8.65 -4.76
N TRP A 76 2.94 -7.80 -4.89
CA TRP A 76 2.96 -6.51 -4.19
C TRP A 76 1.85 -5.57 -4.66
N LYS A 77 1.54 -5.53 -5.97
CA LYS A 77 0.36 -4.79 -6.48
C LYS A 77 -0.93 -5.30 -5.84
N TYR A 78 -1.14 -6.62 -5.87
CA TYR A 78 -2.33 -7.25 -5.32
C TYR A 78 -2.50 -6.92 -3.84
N PHE A 79 -1.45 -7.07 -3.03
CA PHE A 79 -1.48 -6.73 -1.61
C PHE A 79 -1.60 -5.23 -1.36
N CYS A 80 -0.99 -4.38 -2.19
CA CYS A 80 -1.18 -2.93 -2.09
C CYS A 80 -2.64 -2.55 -2.32
N LEU A 81 -3.32 -3.16 -3.31
CA LEU A 81 -4.74 -2.93 -3.54
C LEU A 81 -5.59 -3.42 -2.37
N THR A 82 -5.39 -4.67 -1.95
CA THR A 82 -6.28 -5.36 -1.00
C THR A 82 -6.05 -5.02 0.46
N ALA A 83 -4.82 -4.67 0.86
CA ALA A 83 -4.46 -4.36 2.25
C ALA A 83 -4.31 -2.86 2.54
N VAL A 84 -4.15 -2.01 1.52
CA VAL A 84 -4.00 -0.56 1.71
C VAL A 84 -5.07 0.20 0.95
N VAL A 85 -5.10 0.12 -0.38
CA VAL A 85 -5.98 0.99 -1.18
C VAL A 85 -7.46 0.75 -0.87
N LYS A 86 -7.86 -0.51 -0.66
CA LYS A 86 -9.23 -0.88 -0.27
C LYS A 86 -9.71 -0.22 1.02
N ASP A 87 -8.82 0.05 1.97
CA ASP A 87 -9.18 0.62 3.27
C ASP A 87 -8.96 2.13 3.35
N LEU A 88 -8.45 2.75 2.27
CA LEU A 88 -8.34 4.21 2.20
C LEU A 88 -9.72 4.88 2.19
N PRO A 89 -9.83 6.11 2.75
CA PRO A 89 -11.04 6.91 2.63
C PRO A 89 -11.42 7.17 1.16
N LYS A 90 -12.72 7.27 0.85
CA LYS A 90 -13.24 7.41 -0.53
C LYS A 90 -12.61 8.60 -1.26
N GLU A 91 -12.44 9.72 -0.58
CA GLU A 91 -11.80 10.93 -1.12
C GLU A 91 -10.33 10.70 -1.52
N ILE A 92 -9.60 9.87 -0.79
CA ILE A 92 -8.20 9.52 -1.10
C ILE A 92 -8.14 8.51 -2.24
N LYS A 93 -9.03 7.50 -2.23
CA LYS A 93 -9.17 6.55 -3.34
C LYS A 93 -9.46 7.24 -4.68
N LYS A 94 -10.24 8.33 -4.68
CA LYS A 94 -10.52 9.14 -5.89
C LYS A 94 -9.27 9.75 -6.53
N GLU A 95 -8.21 9.99 -5.76
CA GLU A 95 -6.92 10.44 -6.32
C GLU A 95 -6.22 9.33 -7.14
N LEU A 96 -6.67 8.08 -7.02
CA LEU A 96 -6.15 6.92 -7.75
C LEU A 96 -7.07 6.48 -8.90
N THR A 97 -8.17 7.21 -9.20
CA THR A 97 -9.14 6.80 -10.24
C THR A 97 -8.47 6.42 -11.55
N ARG A 98 -7.53 7.22 -12.07
CA ARG A 98 -6.84 6.90 -13.33
C ARG A 98 -5.96 5.66 -13.25
N ASP A 99 -5.32 5.44 -12.11
CA ASP A 99 -4.46 4.27 -11.89
C ASP A 99 -5.33 2.99 -11.82
N LEU A 100 -6.49 3.07 -11.15
CA LEU A 100 -7.50 2.01 -11.06
C LEU A 100 -8.15 1.73 -12.42
N GLU A 101 -8.61 2.75 -13.14
CA GLU A 101 -9.17 2.62 -14.50
C GLU A 101 -8.19 1.94 -15.46
N ARG A 102 -6.90 2.28 -15.38
CA ARG A 102 -5.87 1.63 -16.20
C ARG A 102 -5.79 0.14 -15.89
N LEU A 103 -5.75 -0.23 -14.60
CA LEU A 103 -5.69 -1.62 -14.17
C LEU A 103 -6.94 -2.40 -14.56
N THR A 104 -8.13 -1.80 -14.41
CA THR A 104 -9.40 -2.46 -14.71
C THR A 104 -9.66 -2.61 -16.21
N PHE A 105 -9.44 -1.55 -16.99
CA PHE A 105 -9.87 -1.50 -18.40
C PHE A 105 -8.75 -1.74 -19.41
N ASN A 106 -7.50 -1.64 -18.98
CA ASN A 106 -6.33 -1.93 -19.81
C ASN A 106 -5.24 -2.69 -19.02
N PRO A 107 -5.57 -3.86 -18.43
CA PRO A 107 -4.61 -4.66 -17.70
C PRO A 107 -3.57 -5.27 -18.63
N SER A 108 -2.37 -5.51 -18.09
CA SER A 108 -1.43 -6.45 -18.70
C SER A 108 -1.92 -7.89 -18.54
N LYS A 109 -1.31 -8.83 -19.26
CA LYS A 109 -1.63 -10.26 -19.12
C LYS A 109 -1.40 -10.76 -17.70
N ASP A 110 -0.34 -10.27 -17.06
CA ASP A 110 -0.01 -10.63 -15.69
C ASP A 110 -0.96 -9.95 -14.69
N ASP A 111 -1.38 -8.70 -14.93
CA ASP A 111 -2.41 -8.08 -14.10
C ASP A 111 -3.71 -8.93 -14.08
N VAL A 112 -4.10 -9.55 -15.20
CA VAL A 112 -5.23 -10.50 -15.25
C VAL A 112 -4.91 -11.83 -14.55
N LEU A 113 -3.70 -12.37 -14.77
CA LEU A 113 -3.29 -13.66 -14.17
C LEU A 113 -3.32 -13.63 -12.64
N PHE A 114 -2.96 -12.47 -12.06
CA PHE A 114 -2.92 -12.23 -10.61
C PHE A 114 -4.19 -11.55 -10.08
N GLU A 115 -5.26 -11.49 -10.89
CA GLU A 115 -6.58 -10.92 -10.52
C GLU A 115 -6.53 -9.44 -10.06
N ILE A 116 -5.50 -8.70 -10.48
CA ILE A 116 -5.28 -7.29 -10.13
C ILE A 116 -6.33 -6.40 -10.80
N ASP A 117 -6.72 -6.74 -12.03
CA ASP A 117 -7.79 -6.06 -12.77
C ASP A 117 -9.15 -6.18 -12.05
N ILE A 118 -9.43 -7.35 -11.47
CA ILE A 118 -10.64 -7.61 -10.69
C ILE A 118 -10.64 -6.75 -9.41
N GLU A 119 -9.58 -6.80 -8.62
CA GLU A 119 -9.49 -6.03 -7.36
C GLU A 119 -9.54 -4.52 -7.62
N ALA A 120 -8.86 -4.04 -8.67
CA ALA A 120 -8.92 -2.63 -9.07
C ALA A 120 -10.35 -2.23 -9.48
N GLY A 121 -11.07 -3.09 -10.20
CA GLY A 121 -12.45 -2.85 -10.62
C GLY A 121 -13.43 -2.79 -9.44
N ILE A 122 -13.26 -3.66 -8.44
CA ILE A 122 -14.06 -3.63 -7.21
C ILE A 122 -13.86 -2.27 -6.52
N ILE A 123 -12.62 -1.87 -6.27
CA ILE A 123 -12.31 -0.59 -5.60
C ILE A 123 -12.84 0.60 -6.41
N LEU A 124 -12.69 0.57 -7.74
CA LEU A 124 -13.19 1.64 -8.62
C LEU A 124 -14.71 1.83 -8.48
N SER A 125 -15.46 0.73 -8.43
CA SER A 125 -16.93 0.78 -8.28
C SER A 125 -17.41 1.38 -6.95
N GLU A 126 -16.58 1.34 -5.89
CA GLU A 126 -16.90 1.94 -4.60
C GLU A 126 -16.78 3.48 -4.61
N ILE A 127 -15.98 4.02 -5.53
CA ILE A 127 -15.65 5.45 -5.56
C ILE A 127 -16.35 6.25 -6.65
N GLU A 128 -16.98 5.56 -7.60
CA GLU A 128 -17.97 6.13 -8.53
C GLU A 128 -19.17 6.79 -7.80
#